data_AF-A0A1A8F555-F1
#
_entry.id   AF-A0A1A8F555-F1
#
_cell.length_a   1.000
_cell.length_b   1.000
_cell.length_c   1.000
_cell.angle_alpha   90.00
_cell.angle_beta   90.00
_cell.angle_gamma   90.00
#
_symmetry.space_group_name_H-M   'P 1'
#
loop_
_entity.id
_entity.type
_entity.pdbx_description
1 polymer ?
#
loop_
_entity_poly.entity_id
_entity_poly.type
_entity_poly.pdbx_seq_one_letter_code
_entity_poly.pdbx_strand_id
1 'polypeptide(L)'
;RMVLCNEVTRWMKDDITQPPTEGVYVYGLYLEGAGWERRHCRLVDSKPKVLFETMPVIRMYAENNGVKDLRLYSCPIYKKPVRTDMNYIATVDLKTSLPPEHWILRGVALLCDVK
;
A
#
# COMPACT_ATOMS: atom_id res chain seq x y z
N ARG A 1 -15.31 -11.51 -13.64
CA ARG A 1 -13.82 -11.45 -13.73
C ARG A 1 -13.30 -11.29 -12.32
N MET A 2 -12.37 -12.14 -11.86
CA MET A 2 -11.75 -11.96 -10.55
C MET A 2 -10.70 -10.85 -10.58
N VAL A 3 -10.68 -10.01 -9.55
CA VAL A 3 -9.75 -8.91 -9.37
C VAL A 3 -9.18 -8.97 -7.95
N LEU A 4 -7.88 -8.72 -7.79
CA LEU A 4 -7.25 -8.56 -6.49
C LEU A 4 -7.62 -7.18 -5.95
N CYS A 5 -8.20 -7.15 -4.76
CA CYS A 5 -8.59 -5.94 -4.03
C CYS A 5 -7.80 -5.84 -2.73
N ASN A 6 -7.69 -4.64 -2.20
CA ASN A 6 -7.06 -4.41 -0.90
C ASN A 6 -7.78 -3.36 -0.07
N GLU A 7 -7.60 -3.48 1.24
CA GLU A 7 -8.05 -2.53 2.23
C GLU A 7 -6.92 -2.27 3.23
N VAL A 8 -6.46 -1.02 3.31
CA VAL A 8 -5.48 -0.63 4.33
C VAL A 8 -6.23 -0.39 5.65
N THR A 9 -5.92 -1.22 6.63
CA THR A 9 -6.55 -1.15 7.96
C THR A 9 -5.96 0.00 8.79
N ARG A 10 -6.48 0.19 10.00
CA ARG A 10 -5.89 1.09 11.01
C ARG A 10 -4.93 0.38 11.96
N TRP A 11 -4.87 -0.95 11.87
CA TRP A 11 -4.19 -1.84 12.79
C TRP A 11 -2.73 -2.07 12.39
N MET A 12 -1.86 -2.16 13.37
CA MET A 12 -0.54 -2.74 13.23
C MET A 12 -0.62 -4.25 13.49
N LYS A 13 0.47 -4.97 13.18
CA LYS A 13 0.54 -6.43 13.33
C LYS A 13 0.05 -6.90 14.71
N ASP A 14 0.50 -6.24 15.78
CA ASP A 14 0.23 -6.69 17.15
C ASP A 14 -1.20 -6.36 17.64
N ASP A 15 -1.94 -5.53 16.88
CA ASP A 15 -3.37 -5.28 17.12
C ASP A 15 -4.26 -6.40 16.55
N ILE A 16 -3.73 -7.23 15.64
CA ILE A 16 -4.49 -8.31 14.97
C ILE A 16 -4.49 -9.55 15.85
N THR A 17 -5.68 -9.93 16.33
CA THR A 17 -5.89 -11.12 17.17
C THR A 17 -6.62 -12.25 16.46
N GLN A 18 -7.21 -11.97 15.30
CA GLN A 18 -8.03 -12.91 14.53
C GLN A 18 -7.65 -12.86 13.06
N PRO A 19 -7.79 -13.97 12.32
CA PRO A 19 -7.63 -13.98 10.87
C PRO A 19 -8.72 -13.14 10.20
N PRO A 20 -8.50 -12.68 8.95
CA PRO A 20 -9.57 -12.02 8.21
C PRO A 20 -10.67 -13.03 7.87
N THR A 21 -11.93 -12.56 7.81
CA THR A 21 -13.06 -13.37 7.33
C THR A 21 -12.83 -13.88 5.91
N GLU A 22 -12.18 -13.06 5.08
CA GLU A 22 -11.78 -13.40 3.71
C GLU A 22 -10.45 -12.74 3.35
N GLY A 23 -9.63 -13.50 2.61
CA GLY A 23 -8.36 -13.06 2.08
C GLY A 23 -7.23 -13.26 3.08
N VAL A 24 -6.24 -12.38 3.03
CA VAL A 24 -5.03 -12.45 3.85
C VAL A 24 -4.68 -11.09 4.42
N TYR A 25 -4.09 -11.07 5.61
CA TYR A 25 -3.45 -9.89 6.18
C TYR A 25 -1.98 -9.87 5.83
N VAL A 26 -1.53 -8.77 5.24
CA VAL A 26 -0.14 -8.51 4.89
C VAL A 26 0.39 -7.39 5.77
N TYR A 27 1.55 -7.60 6.39
CA TYR A 27 2.22 -6.63 7.25
C TYR A 27 3.72 -6.57 6.92
N GLY A 28 4.42 -5.58 7.48
CA GLY A 28 5.86 -5.42 7.27
C GLY A 28 6.22 -4.74 5.95
N LEU A 29 5.28 -4.03 5.33
CA LEU A 29 5.54 -3.20 4.17
C LEU A 29 5.96 -1.78 4.60
N TYR A 30 6.89 -1.21 3.85
CA TYR A 30 7.39 0.16 4.04
C TYR A 30 6.99 1.02 2.86
N LEU A 31 6.43 2.20 3.12
CA LEU A 31 6.10 3.20 2.12
C LEU A 31 7.31 4.11 1.90
N GLU A 32 7.77 4.20 0.65
CA GLU A 32 8.83 5.11 0.21
C GLU A 32 8.24 6.26 -0.62
N GLY A 33 8.76 7.47 -0.44
CA GLY A 33 8.38 8.65 -1.24
C GLY A 33 7.07 9.34 -0.81
N ALA A 34 6.43 8.85 0.26
CA ALA A 34 5.23 9.43 0.86
C ALA A 34 5.11 9.06 2.34
N GLY A 35 4.21 9.73 3.05
CA GLY A 35 3.75 9.36 4.38
C GLY A 35 2.35 8.71 4.34
N TRP A 36 1.95 8.11 5.45
CA TRP A 36 0.62 7.51 5.61
C TRP A 36 -0.15 8.11 6.79
N GLU A 37 -1.31 8.71 6.52
CA GLU A 37 -2.20 9.21 7.56
C GLU A 37 -3.15 8.10 8.04
N ARG A 38 -2.86 7.52 9.21
CA ARG A 38 -3.65 6.40 9.79
C ARG A 38 -5.11 6.75 10.08
N ARG A 39 -5.43 8.00 10.43
CA ARG A 39 -6.81 8.41 10.78
C ARG A 39 -7.76 8.28 9.59
N HIS A 40 -7.35 8.78 8.43
CA HIS A 40 -8.16 8.76 7.21
C HIS A 40 -7.74 7.65 6.23
N CYS A 41 -6.71 6.87 6.57
CA CYS A 41 -6.13 5.80 5.75
C CYS A 41 -5.80 6.27 4.34
N ARG A 42 -4.97 7.31 4.21
CA ARG A 42 -4.58 7.89 2.91
C ARG A 42 -3.13 8.35 2.87
N LEU A 43 -2.61 8.49 1.65
CA LEU A 43 -1.32 9.10 1.36
C LEU A 43 -1.30 10.58 1.74
N VAL A 44 -0.16 10.99 2.29
CA VAL A 44 0.21 12.37 2.60
C VAL A 44 1.67 12.59 2.24
N ASP A 45 2.13 13.83 2.19
CA ASP A 45 3.57 14.10 2.03
C ASP A 45 4.37 13.48 3.20
N SER A 46 5.58 13.02 2.90
CA SER A 46 6.47 12.47 3.92
C SER A 46 6.92 13.54 4.90
N LYS A 47 7.19 13.13 6.15
CA LYS A 47 7.78 14.03 7.14
C LYS A 47 9.25 14.30 6.78
N PRO A 48 9.78 15.50 7.09
CA PRO A 48 11.19 15.80 6.86
C PRO A 48 12.11 14.74 7.47
N LYS A 49 13.08 14.28 6.69
CA LYS A 49 14.08 13.27 7.08
C LYS A 49 13.53 11.86 7.37
N VAL A 50 12.27 11.58 7.01
CA VAL A 50 11.70 10.22 7.04
C VAL A 50 11.74 9.65 5.63
N LEU A 51 12.66 8.70 5.38
CA LEU A 51 12.81 8.06 4.07
C LEU A 51 11.73 6.99 3.82
N PHE A 52 11.36 6.27 4.88
CA PHE A 52 10.41 5.17 4.84
C PHE A 52 9.42 5.28 5.99
N GLU A 53 8.14 5.03 5.71
CA GLU A 53 7.07 4.96 6.72
C GLU A 53 6.57 3.51 6.82
N THR A 54 6.40 2.98 8.03
CA THR A 54 5.82 1.63 8.21
C THR A 54 4.32 1.66 7.92
N MET A 55 3.86 0.79 7.02
CA MET A 55 2.45 0.70 6.70
C MET A 55 1.66 -0.13 7.74
N PRO A 56 0.41 0.25 8.03
CA PRO A 56 -0.54 -0.62 8.70
C PRO A 56 -0.74 -1.93 7.95
N VAL A 57 -1.40 -2.88 8.61
CA VAL A 57 -1.81 -4.15 8.00
C VAL A 57 -2.72 -3.86 6.80
N ILE A 58 -2.41 -4.48 5.66
CA ILE A 58 -3.21 -4.43 4.44
C ILE A 58 -3.95 -5.76 4.30
N ARG A 59 -5.28 -5.74 4.26
CA ARG A 59 -6.07 -6.91 3.88
C ARG A 59 -6.09 -7.01 2.37
N MET A 60 -5.71 -8.15 1.82
CA MET A 60 -5.81 -8.46 0.39
C MET A 60 -6.81 -9.59 0.18
N TYR A 61 -7.72 -9.43 -0.78
CA TYR A 61 -8.80 -10.38 -1.04
C TYR A 61 -9.21 -10.36 -2.51
N ALA A 62 -9.95 -11.37 -2.97
CA ALA A 62 -10.41 -11.45 -4.35
C ALA A 62 -11.88 -11.04 -4.44
N GLU A 63 -12.26 -10.26 -5.45
CA GLU A 63 -13.65 -9.88 -5.68
C GLU A 63 -14.07 -10.19 -7.13
N ASN A 64 -15.31 -10.64 -7.32
CA ASN A 64 -15.86 -10.89 -8.64
C ASN A 64 -16.48 -9.61 -9.20
N ASN A 65 -16.09 -9.23 -10.42
CA ASN A 65 -16.53 -8.01 -11.10
C ASN A 65 -16.11 -6.72 -10.37
N GLY A 66 -14.98 -6.75 -9.64
CA GLY A 66 -14.41 -5.57 -9.01
C GLY A 66 -14.17 -4.44 -10.01
N VAL A 67 -14.60 -3.23 -9.65
CA VAL A 67 -14.41 -2.01 -10.43
C VAL A 67 -13.20 -1.27 -9.90
N LYS A 68 -12.24 -0.94 -10.77
CA LYS A 68 -11.08 -0.14 -10.38
C LYS A 68 -11.50 1.33 -10.21
N ASP A 69 -11.35 1.86 -8.99
CA ASP A 69 -11.56 3.29 -8.74
C ASP A 69 -10.33 4.08 -9.18
N LEU A 70 -10.48 4.84 -10.27
CA LEU A 70 -9.39 5.63 -10.87
C LEU A 70 -8.89 6.76 -9.96
N ARG A 71 -9.58 7.07 -8.85
CA ARG A 71 -9.12 8.05 -7.86
C ARG A 71 -8.10 7.47 -6.88
N LEU A 72 -7.96 6.14 -6.84
CA LEU A 72 -6.96 5.48 -6.02
C LEU A 72 -5.62 5.47 -6.73
N TYR A 73 -4.55 5.59 -5.94
CA TYR A 73 -3.21 5.43 -6.44
C TYR A 73 -2.83 3.95 -6.50
N SER A 74 -2.62 3.44 -7.72
CA SER A 74 -2.13 2.09 -7.98
C SER A 74 -0.64 1.98 -7.62
N CYS A 75 -0.35 1.70 -6.35
CA CYS A 75 0.99 1.69 -5.78
C CYS A 75 1.69 0.35 -6.04
N PRO A 76 2.89 0.34 -6.66
CA PRO A 76 3.66 -0.87 -6.86
C PRO A 76 4.33 -1.35 -5.56
N ILE A 77 4.42 -2.67 -5.40
CA ILE A 77 5.15 -3.34 -4.33
C ILE A 77 6.42 -3.94 -4.92
N TYR A 78 7.57 -3.64 -4.32
CA TYR A 78 8.86 -4.23 -4.66
C TYR A 78 9.46 -4.99 -3.48
N LYS A 79 10.27 -6.00 -3.78
CA LYS A 79 11.02 -6.78 -2.79
C LYS A 79 12.06 -5.92 -2.05
N LYS A 80 12.71 -4.99 -2.77
CA LYS A 80 13.81 -4.13 -2.29
C LYS A 80 13.73 -2.73 -2.94
N PRO A 81 14.46 -1.71 -2.42
CA PRO A 81 14.43 -0.36 -2.97
C PRO A 81 14.94 -0.26 -4.41
N VAL A 82 15.71 -1.23 -4.89
CA VAL A 82 16.16 -1.29 -6.30
C VAL A 82 14.98 -1.75 -7.17
N ARG A 83 14.31 -0.79 -7.81
CA ARG A 83 13.07 -1.02 -8.57
C ARG A 83 13.36 -1.50 -9.98
N THR A 84 13.32 -2.81 -10.15
CA THR A 84 13.41 -3.51 -11.44
C THR A 84 12.29 -4.54 -11.54
N ASP A 85 12.02 -5.04 -12.74
CA ASP A 85 10.99 -6.07 -12.94
C ASP A 85 11.28 -7.35 -12.14
N MET A 86 12.56 -7.66 -11.89
CA MET A 86 12.97 -8.80 -11.04
C MET A 86 12.56 -8.63 -9.57
N ASN A 87 12.38 -7.39 -9.11
CA ASN A 87 11.98 -7.08 -7.75
C ASN A 87 10.51 -6.70 -7.63
N TYR A 88 9.77 -6.55 -8.74
CA TYR A 88 8.36 -6.24 -8.72
C TYR A 88 7.54 -7.44 -8.22
N ILE A 89 6.55 -7.18 -7.37
CA ILE A 89 5.69 -8.21 -6.79
C ILE A 89 4.25 -8.06 -7.27
N ALA A 90 3.63 -6.92 -6.99
CA ALA A 90 2.22 -6.66 -7.28
C ALA A 90 1.92 -5.16 -7.20
N THR A 91 0.66 -4.79 -7.47
CA THR A 91 0.13 -3.44 -7.20
C THR A 91 -1.03 -3.52 -6.23
N VAL A 92 -1.14 -2.51 -5.36
CA VAL A 92 -2.29 -2.29 -4.48
C VAL A 92 -2.79 -0.86 -4.59
N ASP A 93 -4.08 -0.67 -4.39
CA ASP A 93 -4.72 0.63 -4.49
C ASP A 93 -4.68 1.36 -3.14
N LEU A 94 -4.06 2.53 -3.11
CA LEU A 94 -3.94 3.38 -1.92
C LEU A 94 -4.82 4.62 -2.06
N LYS A 95 -5.55 4.95 -0.99
CA LYS A 95 -6.37 6.17 -0.95
C LYS A 95 -5.49 7.42 -0.93
N THR A 96 -5.98 8.47 -1.56
CA THR A 96 -5.31 9.77 -1.67
C THR A 96 -6.34 10.89 -1.77
N SER A 97 -5.98 12.10 -1.34
CA SER A 97 -6.74 13.33 -1.64
C SER A 97 -6.18 14.12 -2.82
N LEU A 98 -4.99 13.77 -3.30
CA LEU A 98 -4.36 14.32 -4.49
C LEU A 98 -4.59 13.38 -5.70
N PRO A 99 -4.56 13.90 -6.94
CA PRO A 99 -4.61 13.05 -8.13
C PRO A 99 -3.52 11.97 -8.12
N PRO A 100 -3.79 10.73 -8.59
CA PRO A 100 -2.81 9.65 -8.61
C PRO A 100 -1.46 10.02 -9.27
N GLU A 101 -1.50 10.89 -10.29
CA GLU A 101 -0.32 11.37 -11.02
C GLU A 101 0.70 12.05 -10.10
N HIS A 102 0.23 12.69 -9.02
CA HIS A 102 1.09 13.30 -8.02
C HIS A 102 2.05 12.28 -7.39
N TRP A 103 1.57 11.07 -7.11
CA TRP A 103 2.32 9.99 -6.49
C TRP A 103 3.11 9.16 -7.50
N ILE A 104 2.61 9.06 -8.74
CA ILE A 104 3.37 8.49 -9.86
C ILE A 104 4.66 9.28 -10.07
N LEU A 105 4.58 10.62 -10.17
CA LEU A 105 5.74 11.49 -10.41
C LEU A 105 6.72 11.52 -9.24
N ARG A 106 6.26 11.26 -8.01
CA ARG A 106 7.12 11.11 -6.82
C ARG A 106 7.75 9.72 -6.70
N GLY A 107 7.35 8.79 -7.56
CA GLY A 107 7.77 7.41 -7.48
C GLY A 107 7.41 6.82 -6.12
N VAL A 108 6.18 6.98 -5.64
CA VAL A 108 5.77 6.31 -4.40
C VAL A 108 5.77 4.79 -4.61
N ALA A 109 6.25 4.03 -3.64
CA ALA A 109 6.21 2.58 -3.71
C ALA A 109 6.12 1.95 -2.32
N LEU A 110 5.63 0.70 -2.30
CA LEU A 110 5.73 -0.17 -1.14
C LEU A 110 6.94 -1.09 -1.30
N LEU A 111 7.65 -1.33 -0.20
CA LEU A 111 8.85 -2.15 -0.14
C LEU A 111 8.67 -3.24 0.91
N CYS A 112 9.03 -4.48 0.60
CA CYS A 112 9.07 -5.57 1.57
C CYS A 112 10.28 -5.48 2.51
N ASP A 113 11.35 -4.86 2.04
CA ASP A 113 12.60 -4.69 2.78
C ASP A 113 13.23 -3.34 2.38
N VAL A 114 13.73 -2.62 3.37
CA VAL A 114 14.42 -1.33 3.21
C VAL A 114 15.90 -1.43 3.55
N LYS A 115 16.40 -2.64 3.79
CA LYS A 115 17.81 -2.94 4.02
C LYS A 115 18.53 -3.41 2.74
#